data_AF-A0AAV7UTJ2-F1
#
_entry.id   AF-A0AAV7UTJ2-F1
#
_cell.length_a   1.000
_cell.length_b   1.000
_cell.length_c   1.000
_cell.angle_alpha   90.00
_cell.angle_beta   90.00
_cell.angle_gamma   90.00
#
_symmetry.space_group_name_H-M   'P 1'
#
loop_
_entity.id
_entity.type
_entity.pdbx_description
1 polymer ?
#
loop_
_entity_poly.entity_id
_entity_poly.type
_entity_poly.pdbx_seq_one_letter_code
_entity_poly.pdbx_strand_id
1 'polypeptide(L)'
;MATIHPIILSDHVPIEVGLEWNLPKSQRGRWYFPHVLTRDSTTRDELRRAIREFFQSNQPGDTPLPTIWDAFKAVIRGTCISSVTSLYRLKAEERLGLENALQEAERAHKLSPTWQNQRKVTSIKGKLQSIYMNRAEVALLRLQRPYYDGGNKISSLLARQLRVKQSKGYIAQVRDESCGHHSEEEKACAFRNFYTCLYTSDNPSATAQERYLCHIQLPQVYRDTDEFLEAPFTLDKVREAIDSLPLHKARVLMASLSISTGLLRPSSSLT
;
A
#
# COMPACT_ATOMS: atom_id res chain seq x y z
N MET A 1 -11.50 -17.42 -29.13
CA MET A 1 -12.04 -18.40 -28.15
C MET A 1 -11.90 -17.79 -26.75
N ALA A 2 -12.91 -17.94 -25.90
CA ALA A 2 -12.86 -17.44 -24.52
C ALA A 2 -12.39 -18.55 -23.57
N THR A 3 -11.41 -18.26 -22.71
CA THR A 3 -10.86 -19.19 -21.70
C THR A 3 -11.35 -18.80 -20.31
N ILE A 4 -11.82 -19.77 -19.54
CA ILE A 4 -12.30 -19.58 -18.17
C ILE A 4 -11.19 -19.96 -17.20
N HIS A 5 -10.84 -19.04 -16.31
CA HIS A 5 -9.74 -19.18 -15.35
C HIS A 5 -10.24 -19.50 -13.92
N PRO A 6 -9.42 -20.12 -13.05
CA PRO A 6 -9.82 -20.41 -11.67
C PRO A 6 -9.99 -19.14 -10.84
N ILE A 7 -10.81 -19.21 -9.79
CA ILE A 7 -11.12 -18.08 -8.90
C ILE A 7 -10.01 -17.92 -7.86
N ILE A 8 -9.10 -16.96 -8.05
CA ILE A 8 -7.92 -16.81 -7.19
C ILE A 8 -8.05 -15.64 -6.19
N LEU A 9 -8.42 -14.44 -6.66
CA LEU A 9 -8.37 -13.20 -5.87
C LEU A 9 -9.75 -12.58 -5.60
N SER A 10 -10.68 -12.72 -6.54
CA SER A 10 -12.03 -12.17 -6.49
C SER A 10 -13.03 -13.28 -6.17
N ASP A 11 -14.28 -12.93 -5.88
CA ASP A 11 -15.43 -13.84 -5.88
C ASP A 11 -15.95 -14.12 -7.30
N HIS A 12 -15.56 -13.31 -8.28
CA HIS A 12 -15.91 -13.49 -9.69
C HIS A 12 -14.93 -14.39 -10.47
N VAL A 13 -15.47 -15.10 -11.46
CA VAL A 13 -14.71 -15.93 -12.41
C VAL A 13 -14.07 -15.06 -13.49
N PRO A 14 -12.73 -15.10 -13.66
CA PRO A 14 -12.07 -14.41 -14.76
C PRO A 14 -12.33 -15.11 -16.10
N ILE A 15 -12.72 -14.32 -17.11
CA ILE A 15 -12.88 -14.74 -18.50
C ILE A 15 -11.86 -13.99 -19.34
N GLU A 16 -11.01 -14.73 -20.04
CA GLU A 16 -10.04 -14.16 -20.96
C GLU A 16 -10.53 -14.32 -22.40
N VAL A 17 -10.45 -13.24 -23.17
CA VAL A 17 -10.78 -13.22 -24.60
C VAL A 17 -9.57 -12.68 -25.36
N GLY A 18 -9.01 -13.51 -26.23
CA GLY A 18 -7.92 -13.10 -27.11
C GLY A 18 -8.43 -12.23 -28.26
N LEU A 19 -7.93 -11.00 -28.34
CA LEU A 19 -8.15 -10.08 -29.46
C LEU A 19 -6.81 -9.80 -30.13
N GLU A 20 -6.73 -10.04 -31.43
CA GLU A 20 -5.54 -9.74 -32.23
C GLU A 20 -5.72 -8.39 -32.92
N TRP A 21 -4.91 -7.41 -32.53
CA TRP A 21 -4.79 -6.13 -33.24
C TRP A 21 -3.38 -5.96 -33.79
N ASN A 22 -3.29 -5.52 -35.04
CA ASN A 22 -2.03 -5.15 -35.69
C ASN A 22 -1.58 -3.76 -35.21
N LEU A 23 -1.18 -3.67 -33.94
CA LEU A 23 -0.57 -2.46 -33.40
C LEU A 23 0.89 -2.37 -33.87
N PRO A 24 1.37 -1.17 -34.26
CA PRO A 24 2.79 -0.99 -34.54
C PRO A 24 3.60 -1.38 -33.30
N LYS A 25 4.66 -2.18 -33.51
CA LYS A 25 5.54 -2.61 -32.42
C LYS A 25 6.08 -1.38 -31.72
N SER A 26 5.74 -1.22 -30.44
CA SER A 26 6.35 -0.18 -29.61
C SER A 26 7.86 -0.27 -29.70
N GLN A 27 8.52 0.87 -29.86
CA GLN A 27 9.97 0.99 -29.67
C GLN A 27 10.34 0.29 -28.36
N ARG A 28 11.38 -0.57 -28.38
CA ARG A 28 11.86 -1.21 -27.16
C ARG A 28 12.29 -0.11 -26.21
N GLY A 29 11.63 -0.02 -25.07
CA GLY A 29 11.98 0.95 -24.04
C GLY A 29 13.43 0.77 -23.57
N ARG A 30 13.96 1.81 -22.91
CA ARG A 30 15.28 1.75 -22.27
C ARG A 30 15.36 0.53 -21.36
N TRP A 31 16.43 -0.25 -21.48
CA TRP A 31 16.68 -1.38 -20.59
C TRP A 31 17.11 -0.89 -19.22
N TYR A 32 16.57 -1.52 -18.18
CA TYR A 32 16.92 -1.26 -16.80
C TYR A 32 17.30 -2.56 -16.12
N PHE A 33 18.28 -2.48 -15.23
CA PHE A 33 18.69 -3.61 -14.41
C PHE A 33 17.50 -4.11 -13.55
N PRO A 34 17.12 -5.39 -13.64
CA PRO A 34 16.01 -5.92 -12.86
C PRO A 34 16.38 -6.11 -11.39
N HIS A 35 15.65 -5.45 -10.48
CA HIS A 35 15.83 -5.57 -9.03
C HIS A 35 15.69 -7.00 -8.48
N VAL A 36 15.07 -7.92 -9.24
CA VAL A 36 14.94 -9.33 -8.84
C VAL A 36 16.32 -10.00 -8.74
N LEU A 37 17.28 -9.57 -9.58
CA LEU A 37 18.65 -10.10 -9.58
C LEU A 37 19.48 -9.73 -8.34
N THR A 38 19.03 -8.78 -7.53
CA THR A 38 19.76 -8.43 -6.29
C THR A 38 19.24 -9.16 -5.06
N ARG A 39 18.04 -9.76 -5.15
CA ARG A 39 17.40 -10.43 -4.01
C ARG A 39 17.88 -11.88 -3.85
N ASP A 40 18.16 -12.56 -4.95
CA ASP A 40 18.50 -13.99 -4.95
C ASP A 40 20.01 -14.20 -4.83
N SER A 41 20.45 -14.95 -3.82
CA SER A 41 21.86 -15.24 -3.57
C SER A 41 22.50 -16.00 -4.73
N THR A 42 21.77 -16.92 -5.35
CA THR A 42 22.27 -17.74 -6.46
C THR A 42 22.63 -16.88 -7.67
N THR A 43 21.71 -15.98 -8.07
CA THR A 43 21.91 -15.05 -9.18
C THR A 43 23.07 -14.08 -8.93
N ARG A 44 23.25 -13.66 -7.67
CA ARG A 44 24.37 -12.81 -7.27
C ARG A 44 25.71 -13.54 -7.43
N ASP A 45 25.75 -14.82 -7.09
CA ASP A 45 26.97 -15.61 -7.22
C ASP A 45 27.28 -15.96 -8.68
N GLU A 46 26.25 -16.18 -9.51
CA GLU A 46 26.39 -16.28 -10.97
C GLU A 46 26.98 -15.00 -11.58
N LEU A 47 26.46 -13.83 -11.21
CA LEU A 47 26.97 -12.55 -11.69
C LEU A 47 28.40 -12.32 -11.22
N ARG A 48 28.73 -12.62 -9.96
CA ARG A 48 30.10 -12.54 -9.45
C ARG A 48 31.05 -13.45 -10.20
N ARG A 49 30.61 -14.67 -10.54
CA ARG A 49 31.38 -15.60 -11.36
C ARG A 49 31.60 -15.03 -12.76
N ALA A 50 30.56 -14.57 -13.44
CA ALA A 50 30.66 -13.99 -14.77
C ALA A 50 31.60 -12.77 -14.82
N ILE A 51 31.59 -11.92 -13.78
CA ILE A 51 32.52 -10.79 -13.66
C ILE A 51 33.96 -11.29 -13.56
N ARG A 52 34.23 -12.26 -12.68
CA ARG A 52 35.58 -12.82 -12.50
C ARG A 52 36.10 -13.48 -13.77
N GLU A 53 35.27 -14.32 -14.40
CA GLU A 53 35.61 -15.02 -15.65
C GLU A 53 35.94 -14.02 -16.75
N PHE A 54 35.13 -12.97 -16.91
CA PHE A 54 35.39 -11.94 -17.92
C PHE A 54 36.77 -11.30 -17.73
N PHE A 55 37.09 -10.85 -16.52
CA PHE A 55 38.36 -10.17 -16.26
C PHE A 55 39.56 -11.11 -16.22
N GLN A 56 39.37 -12.40 -15.89
CA GLN A 56 40.42 -13.41 -16.01
C GLN A 56 40.81 -13.63 -17.46
N SER A 57 39.83 -13.70 -18.38
CA SER A 57 40.07 -13.92 -19.81
C SER A 57 40.48 -12.65 -20.57
N ASN A 58 40.13 -11.47 -20.07
CA ASN A 58 40.36 -10.19 -20.75
C ASN A 58 41.29 -9.29 -19.92
N GLN A 59 42.53 -9.74 -19.73
CA GLN A 59 43.57 -8.93 -19.10
C GLN A 59 43.96 -7.76 -20.02
N PRO A 60 44.30 -6.58 -19.47
CA PRO A 60 44.78 -5.46 -20.28
C PRO A 60 46.15 -5.81 -20.89
N GLY A 61 46.13 -6.29 -22.14
CA GLY A 61 47.29 -6.38 -23.02
C GLY A 61 47.28 -5.22 -24.00
N ASP A 62 47.29 -5.52 -25.31
CA ASP A 62 47.22 -4.52 -26.39
C ASP A 62 45.82 -3.89 -26.57
N THR A 63 44.80 -4.40 -25.88
CA THR A 63 43.43 -3.92 -26.04
C THR A 63 43.18 -2.69 -25.17
N PRO A 64 42.70 -1.57 -25.73
CA PRO A 64 42.46 -0.36 -24.95
C PRO A 64 41.33 -0.59 -23.93
N LEU A 65 41.52 -0.04 -22.73
CA LEU A 65 40.61 -0.21 -21.60
C LEU A 65 39.13 0.14 -21.91
N PRO A 66 38.80 1.19 -22.70
CA PRO A 66 37.42 1.46 -23.09
C PRO A 66 36.73 0.29 -23.81
N THR A 67 37.44 -0.40 -24.70
CA THR A 67 36.91 -1.55 -25.44
C THR A 67 36.65 -2.74 -24.52
N ILE A 68 37.56 -3.00 -23.58
CA ILE A 68 37.36 -4.03 -22.54
C ILE A 68 36.09 -3.69 -21.74
N TRP A 69 35.88 -2.41 -21.44
CA TRP A 69 34.72 -1.97 -20.67
C TRP A 69 33.40 -2.04 -21.43
N ASP A 70 33.40 -1.74 -22.72
CA ASP A 70 32.25 -1.93 -23.60
C ASP A 70 31.89 -3.41 -23.76
N ALA A 71 32.89 -4.28 -23.96
CA ALA A 71 32.71 -5.72 -24.01
C ALA A 71 32.15 -6.28 -22.69
N PHE A 72 32.70 -5.87 -21.55
CA PHE A 72 32.19 -6.27 -20.24
C PHE A 72 30.72 -5.91 -20.05
N LYS A 73 30.35 -4.65 -20.36
CA LYS A 73 28.97 -4.18 -20.23
C LYS A 73 28.03 -5.01 -21.09
N ALA A 74 28.44 -5.39 -22.31
CA ALA A 74 27.66 -6.25 -23.19
C ALA A 74 27.49 -7.66 -22.59
N VAL A 75 28.57 -8.26 -22.09
CA VAL A 75 28.57 -9.60 -21.47
C VAL A 75 27.67 -9.63 -20.24
N ILE A 76 27.90 -8.75 -19.27
CA ILE A 76 27.11 -8.72 -18.03
C ILE A 76 25.64 -8.43 -18.31
N ARG A 77 25.32 -7.56 -19.26
CA ARG A 77 23.94 -7.33 -19.68
C ARG A 77 23.31 -8.59 -20.27
N GLY A 78 24.03 -9.33 -21.11
CA GLY A 78 23.61 -10.62 -21.64
C GLY A 78 23.33 -11.64 -20.53
N THR A 79 24.24 -11.76 -19.57
CA THR A 79 24.08 -12.62 -18.39
C THR A 79 22.83 -12.24 -17.61
N CYS A 80 22.63 -10.95 -17.31
CA CYS A 80 21.46 -10.46 -16.60
C CYS A 80 20.15 -10.79 -17.34
N ILE A 81 20.11 -10.59 -18.66
CA ILE A 81 18.92 -10.89 -19.47
C ILE A 81 18.63 -12.39 -19.45
N SER A 82 19.67 -13.23 -19.58
CA SER A 82 19.54 -14.69 -19.54
C SER A 82 18.98 -15.16 -18.19
N SER A 83 19.59 -14.76 -17.08
CA SER A 83 19.14 -15.13 -15.73
C SER A 83 17.72 -14.63 -15.43
N VAL A 84 17.36 -13.42 -15.86
CA VAL A 84 16.00 -12.89 -15.67
C VAL A 84 14.97 -13.68 -16.48
N THR A 85 15.33 -14.06 -17.70
CA THR A 85 14.46 -14.84 -18.58
C THR A 85 14.22 -16.23 -18.01
N SER A 86 15.27 -16.90 -17.52
CA SER A 86 15.15 -18.21 -16.89
C SER A 86 14.32 -18.15 -15.61
N LEU A 87 14.55 -17.15 -14.75
CA LEU A 87 13.76 -16.96 -13.53
C LEU A 87 12.27 -16.73 -13.81
N TYR A 88 11.95 -15.89 -14.80
CA TYR A 88 10.55 -15.66 -15.16
C TYR A 88 9.89 -16.89 -15.77
N ARG A 89 10.64 -17.70 -16.53
CA ARG A 89 10.14 -18.99 -17.02
C ARG A 89 9.79 -19.92 -15.86
N LEU A 90 10.71 -20.12 -14.92
CA LEU A 90 10.49 -20.97 -13.74
C LEU A 90 9.28 -20.50 -12.91
N LYS A 91 9.18 -19.20 -12.63
CA LYS A 91 8.03 -18.63 -11.91
C LYS A 91 6.70 -18.77 -12.68
N ALA A 92 6.74 -18.73 -14.02
CA ALA A 92 5.56 -18.94 -14.84
C ALA A 92 5.09 -20.40 -14.80
N GLU A 93 6.04 -21.35 -14.86
CA GLU A 93 5.78 -22.79 -14.71
C GLU A 93 5.21 -23.12 -13.33
N GLU A 94 5.80 -22.58 -12.26
CA GLU A 94 5.30 -22.74 -10.88
C GLU A 94 3.87 -22.22 -10.74
N ARG A 95 3.59 -21.02 -11.25
CA ARG A 95 2.25 -20.43 -11.23
C ARG A 95 1.24 -21.30 -11.98
N LEU A 96 1.58 -21.75 -13.19
CA LEU A 96 0.69 -22.60 -13.99
C LEU A 96 0.42 -23.94 -13.29
N GLY A 97 1.43 -24.53 -12.66
CA GLY A 97 1.28 -25.74 -11.85
C GLY A 97 0.32 -25.53 -10.68
N LEU A 98 0.42 -24.41 -9.98
CA LEU A 98 -0.50 -24.05 -8.90
C LEU A 98 -1.92 -23.76 -9.40
N GLU A 99 -2.09 -23.12 -10.55
CA GLU A 99 -3.40 -22.87 -11.18
C GLU A 99 -4.10 -24.18 -11.55
N ASN A 100 -3.37 -25.13 -12.14
CA ASN A 100 -3.89 -26.46 -12.46
C ASN A 100 -4.23 -27.25 -11.19
N ALA A 101 -3.37 -27.22 -10.18
CA ALA A 101 -3.63 -27.86 -8.89
C ALA A 101 -4.85 -27.25 -8.18
N LEU A 102 -5.06 -25.94 -8.32
CA LEU A 102 -6.22 -25.25 -7.78
C LEU A 102 -7.51 -25.73 -8.46
N GLN A 103 -7.52 -25.82 -9.80
CA GLN A 103 -8.69 -26.34 -10.52
C GLN A 103 -9.06 -27.76 -10.08
N GLU A 104 -8.08 -28.64 -9.90
CA GLU A 104 -8.33 -30.01 -9.43
C GLU A 104 -8.85 -30.03 -7.97
N ALA A 105 -8.23 -29.24 -7.09
CA ALA A 105 -8.67 -29.13 -5.70
C ALA A 105 -10.09 -28.54 -5.59
N GLU A 106 -10.44 -27.57 -6.43
CA GLU A 106 -11.79 -26.99 -6.49
C GLU A 106 -12.82 -27.99 -7.03
N ARG A 107 -12.46 -28.80 -8.04
CA ARG A 107 -13.33 -29.91 -8.50
C ARG A 107 -13.56 -30.94 -7.40
N ALA A 108 -12.49 -31.39 -6.73
CA ALA A 108 -12.58 -32.33 -5.62
C ALA A 108 -13.43 -31.78 -4.48
N HIS A 109 -13.32 -30.49 -4.16
CA HIS A 109 -14.14 -29.85 -3.12
C HIS A 109 -15.61 -29.71 -3.52
N LYS A 110 -15.91 -29.43 -4.80
CA LYS A 110 -17.28 -29.41 -5.33
C LYS A 110 -17.94 -30.79 -5.27
N LEU A 111 -17.18 -31.85 -5.53
CA LEU A 111 -17.67 -33.24 -5.48
C LEU A 111 -17.82 -33.74 -4.03
N SER A 112 -16.84 -33.44 -3.15
CA SER A 112 -16.94 -33.71 -1.71
C SER A 112 -16.52 -32.50 -0.88
N PRO A 113 -17.48 -31.81 -0.23
CA PRO A 113 -17.21 -30.61 0.57
C PRO A 113 -16.64 -30.96 1.95
N THR A 114 -15.52 -31.69 1.98
CA THR A 114 -14.81 -32.09 3.20
C THR A 114 -13.85 -30.98 3.65
N TRP A 115 -13.69 -30.80 4.96
CA TRP A 115 -12.73 -29.82 5.54
C TRP A 115 -11.30 -29.99 4.99
N GLN A 116 -10.86 -31.23 4.75
CA GLN A 116 -9.54 -31.51 4.17
C GLN A 116 -9.38 -30.93 2.76
N ASN A 117 -10.42 -31.02 1.93
CA ASN A 117 -10.43 -30.47 0.57
C ASN A 117 -10.45 -28.94 0.60
N GLN A 118 -11.27 -28.35 1.48
CA GLN A 118 -11.30 -26.90 1.70
C GLN A 118 -9.92 -26.38 2.12
N ARG A 119 -9.26 -27.06 3.07
CA ARG A 119 -7.91 -26.69 3.53
C ARG A 119 -6.86 -26.75 2.42
N LYS A 120 -6.95 -27.74 1.51
CA LYS A 120 -6.08 -27.83 0.32
C LYS A 120 -6.30 -26.64 -0.61
N VAL A 121 -7.56 -26.29 -0.92
CA VAL A 121 -7.91 -25.13 -1.75
C VAL A 121 -7.35 -23.84 -1.13
N THR A 122 -7.61 -23.59 0.15
CA THR A 122 -7.11 -22.39 0.86
C THR A 122 -5.58 -22.31 0.84
N SER A 123 -4.89 -23.44 1.04
CA SER A 123 -3.43 -23.51 0.98
C SER A 123 -2.87 -23.12 -0.39
N ILE A 124 -3.46 -23.64 -1.47
CA ILE A 124 -3.03 -23.31 -2.84
C ILE A 124 -3.34 -21.85 -3.18
N LYS A 125 -4.52 -21.33 -2.80
CA LYS A 125 -4.87 -19.91 -2.98
C LYS A 125 -3.88 -19.00 -2.25
N GLY A 126 -3.47 -19.34 -1.03
CA GLY A 126 -2.46 -18.58 -0.28
C GLY A 126 -1.10 -18.51 -1.01
N LYS A 127 -0.65 -19.63 -1.60
CA LYS A 127 0.58 -19.66 -2.41
C LYS A 127 0.46 -18.79 -3.66
N LEU A 128 -0.64 -18.91 -4.41
CA LEU A 128 -0.89 -18.08 -5.59
C LEU A 128 -0.96 -16.60 -5.22
N GLN A 129 -1.65 -16.25 -4.14
CA GLN A 129 -1.73 -14.87 -3.64
C GLN A 129 -0.34 -14.30 -3.36
N SER A 130 0.56 -15.07 -2.72
CA SER A 130 1.95 -14.63 -2.51
C SER A 130 2.66 -14.30 -3.84
N ILE A 131 2.49 -15.12 -4.88
CA ILE A 131 3.05 -14.86 -6.22
C ILE A 131 2.49 -13.56 -6.82
N TYR A 132 1.18 -13.34 -6.75
CA TYR A 132 0.55 -12.11 -7.25
C TYR A 132 0.98 -10.88 -6.44
N MET A 133 1.11 -10.99 -5.12
CA MET A 133 1.59 -9.91 -4.26
C MET A 133 3.02 -9.52 -4.61
N ASN A 134 3.91 -10.49 -4.82
CA ASN A 134 5.27 -10.21 -5.30
C ASN A 134 5.26 -9.48 -6.66
N ARG A 135 4.37 -9.87 -7.59
CA ARG A 135 4.23 -9.18 -8.88
C ARG A 135 3.70 -7.75 -8.73
N ALA A 136 2.77 -7.53 -7.82
CA ALA A 136 2.25 -6.21 -7.49
C ALA A 136 3.34 -5.31 -6.89
N GLU A 137 4.16 -5.84 -5.98
CA GLU A 137 5.32 -5.13 -5.42
C GLU A 137 6.28 -4.66 -6.53
N VAL A 138 6.64 -5.56 -7.46
CA VAL A 138 7.47 -5.21 -8.62
C VAL A 138 6.84 -4.11 -9.47
N ALA A 139 5.52 -4.17 -9.69
CA ALA A 139 4.80 -3.15 -10.46
C ALA A 139 4.84 -1.79 -9.76
N LEU A 140 4.61 -1.75 -8.44
CA LEU A 140 4.70 -0.54 -7.63
C LEU A 140 6.10 0.08 -7.69
N LEU A 141 7.14 -0.74 -7.54
CA LEU A 141 8.53 -0.28 -7.67
C LEU A 141 8.81 0.31 -9.05
N ARG A 142 8.23 -0.25 -10.13
CA ARG A 142 8.35 0.31 -11.48
C ARG A 142 7.62 1.64 -11.63
N LEU A 143 6.43 1.77 -11.05
CA LEU A 143 5.64 3.01 -11.06
C LEU A 143 6.33 4.16 -10.32
N GLN A 144 7.10 3.84 -9.27
CA GLN A 144 7.84 4.84 -8.51
C GLN A 144 9.12 5.33 -9.21
N ARG A 145 9.65 4.61 -10.21
CA ARG A 145 10.93 4.95 -10.87
C ARG A 145 11.01 6.37 -11.41
N PRO A 146 10.00 6.92 -12.12
CA PRO A 146 10.08 8.29 -12.64
C PRO A 146 10.27 9.34 -11.53
N TYR A 147 9.79 9.07 -10.31
CA TYR A 147 10.00 9.95 -9.16
C TYR A 147 11.46 9.94 -8.71
N TYR A 148 12.12 8.77 -8.70
CA TYR A 148 13.53 8.65 -8.35
C TYR A 148 14.45 9.17 -9.46
N ASP A 149 14.19 8.81 -10.72
CA ASP A 149 15.01 9.21 -11.88
C ASP A 149 14.87 10.72 -12.20
N GLY A 150 13.71 11.29 -11.87
CA GLY A 150 13.32 12.67 -12.18
C GLY A 150 13.35 13.63 -10.98
N GLY A 151 13.63 13.16 -9.76
CA GLY A 151 13.52 13.95 -8.54
C GLY A 151 14.38 15.21 -8.54
N ASN A 152 15.63 15.11 -8.99
CA ASN A 152 16.56 16.25 -9.08
C ASN A 152 16.51 16.99 -10.41
N LYS A 153 15.61 16.61 -11.33
CA LYS A 153 15.52 17.20 -12.67
C LYS A 153 14.32 18.11 -12.77
N ILE A 154 14.52 19.24 -13.47
CA ILE A 154 13.41 20.09 -13.92
C ILE A 154 12.61 19.27 -14.93
N SER A 155 11.52 18.68 -14.47
CA SER A 155 10.72 17.72 -15.22
C SER A 155 9.24 18.09 -15.19
N SER A 156 8.42 17.45 -16.02
CA SER A 156 6.96 17.59 -15.97
C SER A 156 6.38 17.19 -14.61
N LEU A 157 7.07 16.31 -13.86
CA LEU A 157 6.73 15.92 -12.50
C LEU A 157 6.94 17.09 -11.53
N LEU A 158 8.10 17.75 -11.64
CA LEU A 158 8.40 19.14 -11.26
C LEU A 158 7.18 20.07 -11.35
N ALA A 159 6.84 20.37 -12.60
CA ALA A 159 5.77 21.31 -12.94
C ALA A 159 4.41 20.88 -12.36
N ARG A 160 4.10 19.58 -12.39
CA ARG A 160 2.86 19.04 -11.83
C ARG A 160 2.80 19.24 -10.32
N GLN A 161 3.87 18.94 -9.59
CA GLN A 161 3.91 19.15 -8.14
C GLN A 161 3.74 20.63 -7.77
N LEU A 162 4.40 21.53 -8.49
CA LEU A 162 4.23 22.98 -8.29
C LEU A 162 2.80 23.43 -8.55
N ARG A 163 2.17 22.97 -9.64
CA ARG A 163 0.76 23.25 -9.93
C ARG A 163 -0.18 22.75 -8.83
N VAL A 164 0.05 21.53 -8.33
CA VAL A 164 -0.74 20.96 -7.22
C VAL A 164 -0.52 21.74 -5.92
N LYS A 165 0.71 22.18 -5.65
CA LYS A 165 1.02 23.00 -4.46
C LYS A 165 0.33 24.37 -4.55
N GLN A 166 0.38 25.01 -5.71
CA GLN A 166 -0.31 26.27 -5.98
C GLN A 166 -1.84 26.10 -5.87
N SER A 167 -2.42 25.04 -6.44
CA SER A 167 -3.86 24.81 -6.38
C SER A 167 -4.35 24.53 -4.96
N LYS A 168 -3.57 23.83 -4.13
CA LYS A 168 -3.91 23.58 -2.72
C LYS A 168 -3.92 24.84 -1.88
N GLY A 169 -3.03 25.79 -2.17
CA GLY A 169 -2.99 27.09 -1.51
C GLY A 169 -3.96 28.12 -2.11
N TYR A 170 -4.65 27.78 -3.21
CA TYR A 170 -5.51 28.72 -3.91
C TYR A 170 -6.87 28.83 -3.24
N ILE A 171 -7.13 30.00 -2.65
CA ILE A 171 -8.43 30.32 -2.04
C ILE A 171 -9.28 30.99 -3.10
N ALA A 172 -10.25 30.24 -3.65
CA ALA A 172 -11.10 30.72 -4.74
C ALA A 172 -11.99 31.90 -4.29
N GLN A 173 -12.61 31.79 -3.11
CA GLN A 173 -13.50 32.81 -2.55
C GLN A 173 -13.45 32.77 -1.02
N VAL A 174 -13.57 33.93 -0.39
CA VAL A 174 -13.79 34.08 1.05
C VAL A 174 -15.18 34.68 1.24
N ARG A 175 -16.00 34.07 2.10
CA ARG A 175 -17.33 34.59 2.43
C ARG A 175 -17.24 35.37 3.74
N ASP A 176 -17.62 36.64 3.68
CA ASP A 176 -17.86 37.48 4.85
C ASP A 176 -19.39 37.68 5.04
N GLU A 177 -19.81 38.26 6.17
CA GLU A 177 -21.23 38.44 6.55
C GLU A 177 -22.04 39.27 5.53
N SER A 178 -21.37 40.15 4.76
CA SER A 178 -22.01 41.05 3.79
C SER A 178 -21.49 40.95 2.35
N CYS A 179 -20.46 40.15 2.06
CA CYS A 179 -19.84 40.13 0.73
C CYS A 179 -19.03 38.84 0.46
N GLY A 180 -19.29 38.21 -0.69
CA GLY A 180 -18.48 37.10 -1.22
C GLY A 180 -17.41 37.64 -2.15
N HIS A 181 -16.24 38.01 -1.63
CA HIS A 181 -15.21 38.69 -2.42
C HIS A 181 -14.35 37.74 -3.26
N HIS A 182 -14.03 38.18 -4.49
CA HIS A 182 -13.32 37.40 -5.50
C HIS A 182 -11.91 37.96 -5.82
N SER A 183 -11.58 39.21 -5.45
CA SER A 183 -10.24 39.81 -5.64
C SER A 183 -9.25 39.41 -4.54
N GLU A 184 -7.95 39.32 -4.86
CA GLU A 184 -6.87 38.92 -3.94
C GLU A 184 -6.75 39.89 -2.75
N GLU A 185 -6.90 41.20 -3.00
CA GLU A 185 -6.80 42.28 -2.01
C GLU A 185 -7.99 42.25 -1.03
N GLU A 186 -9.19 42.01 -1.55
CA GLU A 186 -10.41 41.89 -0.76
C GLU A 186 -10.37 40.66 0.16
N LYS A 187 -9.83 39.52 -0.33
CA LYS A 187 -9.60 38.32 0.49
C LYS A 187 -8.63 38.63 1.64
N ALA A 188 -7.55 39.34 1.36
CA ALA A 188 -6.58 39.72 2.39
C ALA A 188 -7.19 40.64 3.47
N CYS A 189 -8.04 41.59 3.06
CA CYS A 189 -8.79 42.44 3.99
C CYS A 189 -9.81 41.65 4.83
N ALA A 190 -10.57 40.73 4.24
CA ALA A 190 -11.52 39.89 4.97
C ALA A 190 -10.81 39.04 6.04
N PHE A 191 -9.69 38.40 5.70
CA PHE A 191 -8.89 37.67 6.68
C PHE A 191 -8.36 38.58 7.79
N ARG A 192 -7.84 39.76 7.43
CA ARG A 192 -7.36 40.74 8.41
C ARG A 192 -8.47 41.12 9.37
N ASN A 193 -9.63 41.55 8.86
CA ASN A 193 -10.77 41.97 9.66
C ASN A 193 -11.27 40.85 10.57
N PHE A 194 -11.43 39.63 10.05
CA PHE A 194 -11.84 38.47 10.85
C PHE A 194 -10.91 38.22 12.03
N TYR A 195 -9.59 38.12 11.79
CA TYR A 195 -8.64 37.86 12.87
C TYR A 195 -8.49 39.07 13.80
N THR A 196 -8.58 40.30 13.28
CA THR A 196 -8.66 41.49 14.12
C THR A 196 -9.87 41.39 15.03
N CYS A 197 -11.09 41.22 14.53
CA CYS A 197 -12.29 41.05 15.36
C CYS A 197 -12.16 39.89 16.35
N LEU A 198 -11.63 38.74 15.95
CA LEU A 198 -11.42 37.57 16.83
C LEU A 198 -10.52 37.90 18.03
N TYR A 199 -9.38 38.55 17.78
CA TYR A 199 -8.40 38.87 18.82
C TYR A 199 -8.61 40.23 19.49
N THR A 200 -9.48 41.07 18.93
CA THR A 200 -9.91 42.35 19.53
C THR A 200 -11.21 42.16 20.33
N SER A 201 -11.88 41.01 20.19
CA SER A 201 -13.11 40.71 20.94
C SER A 201 -12.86 40.80 22.45
N ASP A 202 -13.76 41.57 23.06
CA ASP A 202 -13.90 41.98 24.44
C ASP A 202 -12.90 41.40 25.44
N ASN A 203 -12.18 42.28 26.13
CA ASN A 203 -11.76 42.01 27.50
C ASN A 203 -12.97 42.35 28.38
N PRO A 204 -13.94 41.42 28.60
CA PRO A 204 -15.10 41.72 29.43
C PRO A 204 -14.61 42.24 30.77
N SER A 205 -15.19 43.35 31.24
CA SER A 205 -14.89 43.86 32.58
C SER A 205 -14.96 42.73 33.60
N ALA A 206 -14.14 42.77 34.66
CA ALA A 206 -14.11 41.72 35.69
C ALA A 206 -15.53 41.32 36.16
N THR A 207 -16.45 42.27 36.23
CA THR A 207 -17.86 42.05 36.58
C THR A 207 -18.65 41.20 35.58
N ALA A 208 -18.36 41.29 34.28
CA ALA A 208 -19.01 40.47 33.25
C ALA A 208 -18.43 39.05 33.21
N GLN A 209 -17.13 38.90 33.49
CA GLN A 209 -16.49 37.60 33.67
C GLN A 209 -17.06 36.87 34.88
N GLU A 210 -17.19 37.55 36.02
CA GLU A 210 -17.81 37.01 37.23
C GLU A 210 -19.26 36.60 37.00
N ARG A 211 -20.07 37.43 36.33
CA ARG A 211 -21.45 37.04 35.98
C ARG A 211 -21.50 35.78 35.12
N TYR A 212 -20.63 35.67 34.11
CA TYR A 212 -20.57 34.50 33.24
C TYR A 212 -20.17 33.24 34.04
N LEU A 213 -19.11 33.35 34.86
CA LEU A 213 -18.63 32.23 35.69
C LEU A 213 -19.67 31.81 36.74
N CYS A 214 -20.42 32.74 37.33
CA CYS A 214 -21.52 32.42 38.26
C CYS A 214 -22.70 31.69 37.58
N HIS A 215 -22.92 31.88 36.28
CA HIS A 215 -23.97 31.18 35.54
C HIS A 215 -23.55 29.78 35.08
N ILE A 216 -22.24 29.45 35.10
CA ILE A 216 -21.76 28.11 34.79
C ILE A 216 -21.94 27.23 36.02
N GLN A 217 -22.95 26.37 35.99
CA GLN A 217 -23.05 25.28 36.94
C GLN A 217 -22.01 24.21 36.59
N LEU A 218 -20.85 24.26 37.22
CA LEU A 218 -19.86 23.20 37.11
C LEU A 218 -20.43 21.92 37.76
N PRO A 219 -20.41 20.77 37.06
CA PRO A 219 -20.82 19.51 37.65
C PRO A 219 -19.93 19.20 38.85
N GLN A 220 -20.52 19.10 40.05
CA GLN A 220 -19.79 18.59 41.21
C GLN A 220 -19.67 17.08 41.09
N VAL A 221 -18.44 16.59 41.04
CA VAL A 221 -18.13 15.16 41.08
C VAL A 221 -18.48 14.68 42.50
N TYR A 222 -19.53 13.86 42.64
CA TYR A 222 -19.94 13.29 43.92
C TYR A 222 -18.94 12.20 44.34
N ARG A 223 -18.65 12.07 45.64
CA ARG A 223 -17.66 11.09 46.17
C ARG A 223 -17.88 9.64 45.69
N ASP A 224 -19.12 9.26 45.36
CA ASP A 224 -19.45 7.93 44.85
C ASP A 224 -18.82 7.64 43.47
N THR A 225 -18.46 8.67 42.68
CA THR A 225 -17.77 8.46 41.39
C THR A 225 -16.28 8.23 41.54
N ASP A 226 -15.65 8.66 42.64
CA ASP A 226 -14.23 8.36 42.88
C ASP A 226 -14.04 6.87 43.16
N GLU A 227 -14.89 6.25 43.97
CA GLU A 227 -14.84 4.80 44.20
C GLU A 227 -15.12 3.99 42.91
N PHE A 228 -16.01 4.47 42.03
CA PHE A 228 -16.26 3.83 40.74
C PHE A 228 -15.08 3.96 39.76
N LEU A 229 -14.39 5.10 39.76
CA LEU A 229 -13.26 5.38 38.87
C LEU A 229 -11.94 4.76 39.36
N GLU A 230 -11.77 4.63 40.68
CA GLU A 230 -10.61 3.98 41.31
C GLU A 230 -10.77 2.45 41.45
N ALA A 231 -11.93 1.89 41.12
CA ALA A 231 -12.16 0.45 41.16
C ALA A 231 -11.32 -0.30 40.10
N PRO A 232 -10.76 -1.49 40.43
CA PRO A 232 -10.00 -2.28 39.48
C PRO A 232 -10.87 -2.77 38.31
N PHE A 233 -10.33 -2.69 37.09
CA PHE A 233 -11.02 -3.12 35.88
C PHE A 233 -11.36 -4.61 35.92
N THR A 234 -12.66 -4.92 35.77
CA THR A 234 -13.17 -6.29 35.68
C THR A 234 -13.30 -6.72 34.21
N LEU A 235 -13.05 -8.00 33.91
CA LEU A 235 -13.12 -8.53 32.53
C LEU A 235 -14.49 -8.32 31.87
N ASP A 236 -15.57 -8.31 32.66
CA ASP A 236 -16.92 -8.12 32.14
C ASP A 236 -17.14 -6.68 31.63
N LYS A 237 -16.58 -5.67 32.30
CA LYS A 237 -16.61 -4.28 31.81
C LYS A 237 -15.83 -4.12 30.50
N VAL A 238 -14.73 -4.85 30.34
CA VAL A 238 -13.95 -4.84 29.09
C VAL A 238 -14.75 -5.47 27.94
N ARG A 239 -15.49 -6.55 28.21
CA ARG A 239 -16.37 -7.18 27.22
C ARG A 239 -17.52 -6.26 26.81
N GLU A 240 -18.19 -5.65 27.78
CA GLU A 240 -19.29 -4.71 27.52
C GLU A 240 -18.81 -3.49 26.71
N ALA A 241 -17.63 -2.97 27.02
CA ALA A 241 -17.01 -1.90 26.24
C ALA A 241 -16.66 -2.34 24.81
N ILE A 242 -16.17 -3.58 24.62
CA ILE A 242 -15.89 -4.14 23.29
C ILE A 242 -17.19 -4.31 22.48
N ASP A 243 -18.27 -4.74 23.13
CA ASP A 243 -19.56 -4.94 22.49
C ASP A 243 -20.23 -3.60 22.12
N SER A 244 -19.94 -2.53 22.86
CA SER A 244 -20.40 -1.17 22.54
C SER A 244 -19.68 -0.54 21.32
N LEU A 245 -18.59 -1.14 20.83
CA LEU A 245 -17.81 -0.60 19.71
C LEU A 245 -18.41 -0.97 18.34
N PRO A 246 -18.15 -0.17 17.29
CA PRO A 246 -18.52 -0.51 15.92
C PRO A 246 -17.94 -1.87 15.50
N LEU A 247 -18.75 -2.69 14.80
CA LEU A 247 -18.49 -4.11 14.49
C LEU A 247 -17.08 -4.40 13.91
N HIS A 248 -16.52 -3.48 13.12
CA HIS A 248 -15.20 -3.62 12.48
C HIS A 248 -14.03 -3.45 13.47
N LYS A 249 -14.22 -2.72 14.57
CA LYS A 249 -13.21 -2.53 15.63
C LYS A 249 -13.29 -3.65 16.67
N ALA A 250 -14.51 -4.06 17.04
CA ALA A 250 -14.73 -5.15 17.99
C ALA A 250 -14.09 -6.48 17.52
N ARG A 251 -14.23 -6.82 16.23
CA ARG A 251 -13.65 -8.05 15.65
C ARG A 251 -12.13 -8.15 15.75
N VAL A 252 -11.42 -7.02 15.60
CA VAL A 252 -9.95 -6.98 15.67
C VAL A 252 -9.45 -7.20 17.10
N LEU A 253 -10.16 -6.64 18.08
CA LEU A 253 -9.83 -6.78 19.50
C LEU A 253 -10.17 -8.19 20.03
N MET A 254 -11.29 -8.77 19.61
CA MET A 254 -11.66 -10.15 19.96
C MET A 254 -10.67 -11.18 19.39
N ALA A 255 -10.18 -10.96 18.16
CA ALA A 255 -9.18 -11.83 17.55
C ALA A 255 -7.84 -11.80 18.31
N SER A 256 -7.40 -10.62 18.77
CA SER A 256 -6.15 -10.47 19.52
C SER A 256 -6.25 -11.03 20.95
N LEU A 257 -7.39 -10.87 21.63
CA LEU A 257 -7.64 -11.48 22.94
C LEU A 257 -7.73 -13.01 22.88
N SER A 258 -8.29 -13.56 21.80
CA SER A 258 -8.38 -15.01 21.57
C SER A 258 -7.02 -15.66 21.34
N ILE A 259 -6.10 -14.95 20.68
CA ILE A 259 -4.71 -15.40 20.45
C ILE A 259 -3.91 -15.38 21.76
N SER A 260 -4.22 -14.46 22.69
CA SER A 260 -3.46 -14.31 23.94
C SER A 260 -3.90 -15.22 25.08
N THR A 261 -5.15 -15.72 25.09
CA THR A 261 -5.70 -16.44 26.27
C THR A 261 -6.16 -17.88 26.01
N GLY A 262 -6.20 -18.35 24.75
CA GLY A 262 -6.38 -19.77 24.42
C GLY A 262 -7.67 -20.45 24.92
N LEU A 263 -8.66 -19.70 25.41
CA LEU A 263 -9.83 -20.28 26.10
C LEU A 263 -11.19 -19.62 25.75
N LEU A 264 -11.39 -19.20 24.49
CA LEU A 264 -12.74 -18.87 24.01
C LEU A 264 -12.96 -19.48 22.62
N ARG A 265 -13.66 -20.61 22.59
CA ARG A 265 -14.26 -21.17 21.37
C ARG A 265 -15.54 -20.37 21.10
N PRO A 266 -15.76 -19.79 19.90
CA PRO A 266 -17.00 -19.07 19.64
C PRO A 266 -18.16 -20.05 19.67
N SER A 267 -19.15 -19.80 20.53
CA SER A 267 -20.42 -20.50 20.56
C SER A 267 -21.16 -20.24 19.24
N SER A 268 -21.46 -21.33 18.55
CA SER A 268 -22.28 -21.37 17.35
C SER A 268 -23.74 -21.09 17.71
N SER A 269 -24.10 -19.81 17.78
CA SER A 269 -25.50 -19.39 17.79
C SER A 269 -25.53 -17.95 17.32
N LEU A 270 -25.71 -17.74 16.02
CA LEU A 270 -26.24 -16.54 15.38
C LEU A 270 -26.43 -16.92 13.89
N THR A 271 -27.63 -17.41 13.58
CA THR A 271 -28.25 -17.27 12.26
C THR A 271 -28.55 -15.82 11.98
#